data_AF-A0A7S4CUH7-F1
#
_entry.id   AF-A0A7S4CUH7-F1
#
_cell.length_a   1.000
_cell.length_b   1.000
_cell.length_c   1.000
_cell.angle_alpha   90.00
_cell.angle_beta   90.00
_cell.angle_gamma   90.00
#
_symmetry.space_group_name_H-M   'P 1'
#
loop_
_entity.id
_entity.type
_entity.pdbx_description
1 polymer ?
#
loop_
_entity_poly.entity_id
_entity_poly.type
_entity_poly.pdbx_seq_one_letter_code
_entity_poly.pdbx_strand_id
1 'polypeptide(L)'
;LSVCGVAKAYIGDAVTPQTESLGYSLVAICWGCGNVVGASAGGLFARPALSMPALFGGSIFATYPYLLPCMASSLFALLGLILTQLFLPDIGPTKRSSAARPPSTGPYAYIRQHRRCWYVLCLFFCISFLDYGMFEVYPLWAISAVATGGLDWGTAQVGLTQMLSGGFLLVGNLVIMPWLQRRQSPRALQRFGIVAMCAPGFSLFPLAALCCAATVWAYAAVLPVLFLRITGPGVVFTLTFAFINNMVHDPRLRGGVTGVGQQVGCLARCISPTLSAKLFAWGNRSSLPFPLDRHLTFVVFGLAWLLPLWLNTCLTDADVMQRNRDALATEEPENTDNEEQRCLLPKA
;
A
#
# COMPACT_ATOMS: atom_id res chain seq x y z
N LEU A 1 -7.17 -3.00 -9.81
CA LEU A 1 -6.85 -1.98 -8.78
C LEU A 1 -8.04 -1.12 -8.35
N SER A 2 -8.99 -0.79 -9.24
CA SER A 2 -10.27 -0.17 -8.85
C SER A 2 -11.05 -1.01 -7.83
N VAL A 3 -11.04 -2.34 -8.02
CA VAL A 3 -11.66 -3.32 -7.11
C VAL A 3 -11.13 -3.22 -5.68
N CYS A 4 -9.85 -2.90 -5.48
CA CYS A 4 -9.27 -2.73 -4.14
C CYS A 4 -9.84 -1.50 -3.43
N GLY A 5 -10.16 -0.43 -4.17
CA GLY A 5 -10.81 0.75 -3.61
C GLY A 5 -12.23 0.45 -3.13
N VAL A 6 -13.00 -0.28 -3.96
CA VAL A 6 -14.36 -0.72 -3.62
C VAL A 6 -14.35 -1.70 -2.44
N ALA A 7 -13.45 -2.69 -2.45
CA ALA A 7 -13.34 -3.66 -1.37
C ALA A 7 -12.97 -2.99 -0.04
N LYS A 8 -12.05 -2.02 -0.05
CA LYS A 8 -11.68 -1.27 1.16
C LYS A 8 -12.79 -0.34 1.64
N ALA A 9 -13.54 0.29 0.74
CA ALA A 9 -14.72 1.08 1.10
C ALA A 9 -15.80 0.20 1.73
N TYR A 10 -16.07 -0.96 1.12
CA TYR A 10 -16.99 -1.97 1.65
C TYR A 10 -16.55 -2.43 3.05
N ILE A 11 -15.27 -2.70 3.27
CA ILE A 11 -14.74 -3.04 4.62
C ILE A 11 -14.98 -1.90 5.60
N GLY A 12 -14.72 -0.65 5.21
CA GLY A 12 -14.97 0.52 6.06
C GLY A 12 -16.45 0.71 6.44
N ASP A 13 -17.37 0.21 5.62
CA ASP A 13 -18.81 0.28 5.88
C ASP A 13 -19.35 -0.98 6.59
N ALA A 14 -18.71 -2.14 6.40
CA ALA A 14 -19.09 -3.42 7.02
C ALA A 14 -18.54 -3.60 8.44
N VAL A 15 -17.41 -2.97 8.74
CA VAL A 15 -16.64 -3.21 9.97
C VAL A 15 -16.85 -2.06 10.97
N THR A 16 -16.94 -2.39 12.26
CA THR A 16 -17.11 -1.37 13.31
C THR A 16 -15.82 -0.57 13.52
N PRO A 17 -15.87 0.68 14.02
CA PRO A 17 -14.69 1.52 14.25
C PRO A 17 -13.59 0.86 15.10
N GLN A 18 -13.97 -0.07 15.99
CA GLN A 18 -13.06 -0.83 16.85
C GLN A 18 -12.31 -1.94 16.09
N THR A 19 -12.91 -2.47 15.02
CA THR A 19 -12.35 -3.57 14.19
C THR A 19 -11.85 -3.10 12.83
N GLU A 20 -12.02 -1.82 12.49
CA GLU A 20 -11.66 -1.23 11.19
C GLU A 20 -10.17 -1.41 10.85
N SER A 21 -9.28 -1.27 11.84
CA SER A 21 -7.84 -1.51 11.68
C SER A 21 -7.52 -2.96 11.31
N LEU A 22 -8.27 -3.93 11.88
CA LEU A 22 -8.17 -5.35 11.53
C LEU A 22 -8.66 -5.58 10.09
N GLY A 23 -9.76 -4.95 9.70
CA GLY A 23 -10.29 -5.00 8.34
C GLY A 23 -9.29 -4.50 7.29
N TYR A 24 -8.65 -3.35 7.53
CA TYR A 24 -7.59 -2.87 6.63
C TYR A 24 -6.34 -3.75 6.66
N SER A 25 -6.02 -4.36 7.81
CA SER A 25 -4.93 -5.32 7.91
C SER A 25 -5.18 -6.56 7.06
N LEU A 26 -6.42 -7.08 6.98
CA LEU A 26 -6.76 -8.19 6.09
C LEU A 26 -6.46 -7.87 4.62
N VAL A 27 -6.71 -6.63 4.17
CA VAL A 27 -6.37 -6.24 2.80
C VAL A 27 -4.86 -6.23 2.58
N ALA A 28 -4.08 -5.80 3.57
CA ALA A 28 -2.62 -5.89 3.53
C ALA A 28 -2.14 -7.35 3.54
N ILE A 29 -2.83 -8.26 4.25
CA ILE A 29 -2.55 -9.70 4.22
C ILE A 29 -2.77 -10.26 2.81
N CYS A 30 -3.94 -10.00 2.22
CA CYS A 30 -4.24 -10.45 0.86
C CYS A 30 -3.21 -9.92 -0.14
N TRP A 31 -2.78 -8.67 0.00
CA TRP A 31 -1.72 -8.08 -0.83
C TRP A 31 -0.37 -8.78 -0.62
N GLY A 32 0.03 -9.01 0.63
CA GLY A 32 1.26 -9.73 0.98
C GLY A 32 1.27 -11.15 0.42
N CYS A 33 0.20 -11.92 0.64
CA CYS A 33 0.01 -13.25 0.07
C CYS A 33 0.04 -13.23 -1.46
N GLY A 34 -0.61 -12.24 -2.08
CA GLY A 34 -0.59 -12.05 -3.54
C GLY A 34 0.82 -11.83 -4.08
N ASN A 35 1.65 -11.04 -3.38
CA ASN A 35 3.05 -10.85 -3.75
C ASN A 35 3.87 -12.13 -3.62
N VAL A 36 3.68 -12.91 -2.54
CA VAL A 36 4.37 -14.21 -2.36
C VAL A 36 3.97 -15.18 -3.47
N VAL A 37 2.68 -15.45 -3.61
CA VAL A 37 2.16 -16.43 -4.59
C VAL A 37 2.44 -15.97 -6.01
N GLY A 38 2.27 -14.67 -6.31
CA GLY A 38 2.52 -14.08 -7.61
C GLY A 38 3.98 -14.15 -8.03
N ALA A 39 4.92 -13.88 -7.12
CA ALA A 39 6.35 -14.02 -7.42
C ALA A 39 6.75 -15.49 -7.62
N SER A 40 6.24 -16.41 -6.80
CA SER A 40 6.49 -17.86 -6.94
C SER A 40 5.95 -18.39 -8.26
N ALA A 41 4.69 -18.07 -8.58
CA ALA A 41 4.04 -18.48 -9.82
C ALA A 41 4.72 -17.83 -11.03
N GLY A 42 5.04 -16.53 -10.97
CA GLY A 42 5.74 -15.82 -12.03
C GLY A 42 7.12 -16.40 -12.32
N GLY A 43 7.88 -16.78 -11.29
CA GLY A 43 9.18 -17.42 -11.44
C GLY A 43 9.11 -18.84 -12.02
N LEU A 44 8.21 -19.67 -11.52
CA LEU A 44 8.06 -21.08 -11.93
C LEU A 44 7.39 -21.24 -13.30
N PHE A 45 6.42 -20.38 -13.64
CA PHE A 45 5.64 -20.47 -14.87
C PHE A 45 6.14 -19.56 -16.00
N ALA A 46 7.16 -18.71 -15.80
CA ALA A 46 7.72 -17.90 -16.89
C ALA A 46 8.43 -18.75 -17.97
N ARG A 47 8.91 -19.96 -17.63
CA ARG A 47 9.57 -20.90 -18.56
C ARG A 47 9.16 -22.35 -18.28
N PRO A 48 7.88 -22.71 -18.47
CA PRO A 48 7.33 -23.99 -18.03
C PRO A 48 8.00 -25.19 -18.73
N ALA A 49 8.38 -25.04 -20.00
CA ALA A 49 9.06 -26.08 -20.78
C ALA A 49 10.51 -26.36 -20.33
N LEU A 50 11.19 -25.40 -19.67
CA LEU A 50 12.54 -25.58 -19.13
C LEU A 50 12.53 -25.98 -17.64
N SER A 51 11.59 -25.43 -16.87
CA SER A 51 11.47 -25.72 -15.44
C SER A 51 10.77 -27.03 -15.13
N MET A 52 9.86 -27.50 -16.01
CA MET A 52 9.13 -28.77 -15.85
C MET A 52 9.07 -29.54 -17.19
N PRO A 53 10.21 -30.01 -17.72
CA PRO A 53 10.28 -30.68 -19.01
C PRO A 53 9.43 -31.96 -19.09
N ALA A 54 9.23 -32.65 -17.96
CA ALA A 54 8.40 -33.86 -17.88
C ALA A 54 6.89 -33.61 -18.06
N LEU A 55 6.39 -32.41 -17.75
CA LEU A 55 4.97 -32.06 -17.86
C LEU A 55 4.64 -31.21 -19.08
N PHE A 56 5.59 -30.42 -19.59
CA PHE A 56 5.36 -29.44 -20.66
C PHE A 56 6.24 -29.60 -21.90
N GLY A 57 7.14 -30.60 -21.92
CA GLY A 57 7.97 -30.91 -23.09
C GLY A 57 7.13 -31.28 -24.32
N GLY A 58 7.31 -30.54 -25.43
CA GLY A 58 6.59 -30.78 -26.69
C GLY A 58 5.15 -30.23 -26.77
N SER A 59 4.67 -29.53 -25.74
CA SER A 59 3.33 -28.95 -25.71
C SER A 59 3.25 -27.54 -26.34
N ILE A 60 2.02 -27.03 -26.57
CA ILE A 60 1.79 -25.63 -27.02
C ILE A 60 2.44 -24.58 -26.10
N PHE A 61 2.72 -24.94 -24.85
CA PHE A 61 3.38 -24.07 -23.86
C PHE A 61 4.90 -23.96 -24.07
N ALA A 62 5.49 -24.83 -24.89
CA ALA A 62 6.86 -24.64 -25.38
C ALA A 62 6.92 -23.56 -26.46
N THR A 63 5.88 -23.45 -27.30
CA THR A 63 5.76 -22.39 -28.32
C THR A 63 5.28 -21.06 -27.74
N TYR A 64 4.37 -21.10 -26.75
CA TYR A 64 3.80 -19.92 -26.09
C TYR A 64 4.00 -19.98 -24.56
N PRO A 65 5.20 -19.65 -24.04
CA PRO A 65 5.51 -19.78 -22.61
C PRO A 65 4.66 -18.88 -21.70
N TYR A 66 4.19 -17.74 -22.22
CA TYR A 66 3.36 -16.78 -21.46
C TYR A 66 1.86 -17.13 -21.43
N LEU A 67 1.41 -18.11 -22.22
CA LEU A 67 -0.01 -18.48 -22.26
C LEU A 67 -0.47 -19.05 -20.91
N LEU A 68 0.35 -19.90 -20.30
CA LEU A 68 0.05 -20.58 -19.03
C LEU A 68 -0.15 -19.61 -17.85
N PRO A 69 0.77 -18.67 -17.55
CA PRO A 69 0.54 -17.70 -16.48
C PRO A 69 -0.67 -16.79 -16.74
N CYS A 70 -0.93 -16.41 -18.00
CA CYS A 70 -2.12 -15.62 -18.36
C CYS A 70 -3.42 -16.40 -18.09
N MET A 71 -3.50 -17.69 -18.48
CA MET A 71 -4.66 -18.54 -18.21
C MET A 71 -4.88 -18.75 -16.72
N ALA A 72 -3.82 -19.06 -15.96
CA ALA A 72 -3.91 -19.23 -14.52
C ALA A 72 -4.42 -17.97 -13.82
N SER A 73 -3.90 -16.79 -14.21
CA SER A 73 -4.37 -15.51 -13.67
C SER A 73 -5.84 -15.22 -13.98
N SER A 74 -6.30 -15.58 -15.19
CA SER A 74 -7.68 -15.38 -15.64
C SER A 74 -8.65 -16.30 -14.90
N LEU A 75 -8.28 -17.57 -14.71
CA LEU A 75 -9.07 -18.53 -13.94
C LEU A 75 -9.18 -18.09 -12.47
N PHE A 76 -8.09 -17.62 -11.87
CA PHE A 76 -8.11 -17.10 -10.50
C PHE A 76 -9.04 -15.88 -10.36
N ALA A 77 -9.01 -14.96 -11.33
CA ALA A 77 -9.90 -13.81 -11.36
C ALA A 77 -11.38 -14.21 -11.52
N LEU A 78 -11.69 -15.19 -12.39
CA LEU A 78 -13.04 -15.73 -12.57
C LEU A 78 -13.56 -16.40 -11.29
N LEU A 79 -12.73 -17.20 -10.62
CA LEU A 79 -13.09 -17.80 -9.34
C LEU A 79 -13.37 -16.73 -8.29
N GLY A 80 -12.54 -15.68 -8.20
CA GLY A 80 -12.79 -14.55 -7.31
C GLY A 80 -14.11 -13.84 -7.61
N LEU A 81 -14.46 -13.67 -8.90
CA LEU A 81 -15.74 -13.11 -9.31
C LEU A 81 -16.91 -14.01 -8.90
N ILE A 82 -16.83 -15.32 -9.13
CA ILE A 82 -17.89 -16.27 -8.73
C ILE A 82 -18.08 -16.27 -7.22
N LEU A 83 -16.99 -16.34 -6.45
CA LEU A 83 -17.06 -16.35 -4.98
C LEU A 83 -17.64 -15.05 -4.43
N THR A 84 -17.25 -13.89 -4.99
CA THR A 84 -17.82 -12.60 -4.57
C THR A 84 -19.31 -12.50 -4.90
N GLN A 85 -19.78 -13.06 -6.03
CA GLN A 85 -21.21 -13.08 -6.35
C GLN A 85 -22.02 -14.03 -5.45
N LEU A 86 -21.44 -15.15 -5.03
CA LEU A 86 -22.15 -16.16 -4.23
C LEU A 86 -22.14 -15.88 -2.72
N PHE A 87 -21.06 -15.31 -2.19
CA PHE A 87 -20.83 -15.20 -0.74
C PHE A 87 -20.83 -13.78 -0.20
N LEU A 88 -20.71 -12.74 -1.04
CA LEU A 88 -20.69 -11.37 -0.54
C LEU A 88 -22.14 -10.91 -0.29
N PRO A 89 -22.55 -10.71 0.98
CA PRO A 89 -23.89 -10.25 1.27
C PRO A 89 -24.07 -8.83 0.75
N ASP A 90 -25.23 -8.56 0.14
CA ASP A 90 -25.52 -7.24 -0.39
C ASP A 90 -25.77 -6.28 0.76
N ILE A 91 -24.73 -5.54 1.18
CA ILE A 91 -24.86 -4.44 2.12
C ILE A 91 -25.42 -3.23 1.35
N GLY A 92 -26.69 -3.36 0.94
CA GLY A 92 -27.40 -2.26 0.29
C GLY A 92 -27.39 -1.01 1.17
N PRO A 93 -27.66 0.18 0.60
CA PRO A 93 -27.81 1.39 1.40
C PRO A 93 -28.83 1.10 2.51
N THR A 94 -28.42 1.23 3.76
CA THR A 94 -29.27 1.01 4.94
C THR A 94 -30.61 1.71 4.68
N LYS A 95 -31.77 1.17 5.08
CA LYS A 95 -33.09 1.83 4.82
C LYS A 95 -33.14 3.32 5.23
N ARG A 96 -32.26 3.75 6.14
CA ARG A 96 -31.96 5.15 6.54
C ARG A 96 -31.33 6.05 5.45
N SER A 97 -30.66 5.47 4.46
CA SER A 97 -29.98 6.14 3.35
C SER A 97 -30.87 6.28 2.10
N SER A 98 -31.73 5.29 1.82
CA SER A 98 -32.69 5.34 0.69
C SER A 98 -33.84 6.34 0.92
N ALA A 99 -34.30 6.51 2.17
CA ALA A 99 -35.33 7.49 2.52
C ALA A 99 -34.80 8.92 2.72
N ALA A 100 -33.48 9.13 2.65
CA ALA A 100 -32.86 10.41 2.93
C ALA A 100 -32.41 11.08 1.62
N ARG A 101 -32.55 12.41 1.55
CA ARG A 101 -32.13 13.19 0.37
C ARG A 101 -30.71 12.80 -0.08
N PRO A 102 -30.46 12.71 -1.40
CA PRO A 102 -29.11 12.53 -1.90
C PRO A 102 -28.19 13.62 -1.32
N PRO A 103 -26.91 13.32 -1.06
CA PRO A 103 -25.98 14.32 -0.55
C PRO A 103 -26.00 15.52 -1.51
N SER A 104 -26.11 16.73 -0.94
CA SER A 104 -26.23 17.98 -1.70
C SER A 104 -24.99 18.29 -2.55
N THR A 105 -23.88 17.60 -2.29
CA THR A 105 -22.60 17.77 -2.97
C THR A 105 -22.05 16.41 -3.39
N GLY A 106 -21.56 16.31 -4.62
CA GLY A 106 -20.88 15.10 -5.10
C GLY A 106 -19.45 14.97 -4.54
N PRO A 107 -18.81 13.79 -4.66
CA PRO A 107 -17.46 13.55 -4.12
C PRO A 107 -16.40 14.54 -4.63
N TYR A 108 -16.44 14.90 -5.91
CA TYR A 108 -15.52 15.90 -6.49
C TYR A 108 -15.74 17.31 -5.92
N ALA A 109 -17.00 17.69 -5.69
CA ALA A 109 -17.33 18.99 -5.11
C ALA A 109 -16.87 19.04 -3.64
N TYR A 110 -17.06 17.95 -2.88
CA TYR A 110 -16.59 17.81 -1.51
C TYR A 110 -15.07 18.00 -1.41
N ILE A 111 -14.29 17.29 -2.24
CA ILE A 111 -12.83 17.42 -2.28
C ILE A 111 -12.40 18.84 -2.64
N ARG A 112 -13.11 19.50 -3.58
CA ARG A 112 -12.81 20.87 -3.97
C ARG A 112 -13.07 21.89 -2.85
N GLN A 113 -14.09 21.66 -2.03
CA GLN A 113 -14.43 22.53 -0.90
C GLN A 113 -13.47 22.34 0.29
N HIS A 114 -12.95 21.12 0.48
CA HIS A 114 -12.08 20.79 1.60
C HIS A 114 -10.61 20.79 1.18
N ARG A 115 -9.92 21.92 1.40
CA ARG A 115 -8.47 22.07 1.13
C ARG A 115 -7.62 20.95 1.75
N ARG A 116 -8.06 20.36 2.85
CA ARG A 116 -7.38 19.26 3.55
C ARG A 116 -7.36 17.95 2.76
N CYS A 117 -8.41 17.65 2.00
CA CYS A 117 -8.47 16.48 1.13
C CYS A 117 -7.36 16.53 0.07
N TRP A 118 -7.03 17.71 -0.45
CA TRP A 118 -5.93 17.87 -1.41
C TRP A 118 -4.58 17.46 -0.82
N TYR A 119 -4.28 17.80 0.43
CA TYR A 119 -3.03 17.38 1.06
C TYR A 119 -2.91 15.86 1.16
N VAL A 120 -3.98 15.16 1.55
CA VAL A 120 -3.96 13.68 1.64
C VAL A 120 -3.93 13.03 0.25
N LEU A 121 -4.64 13.56 -0.73
CA LEU A 121 -4.58 13.07 -2.11
C LEU A 121 -3.20 13.25 -2.74
N CYS A 122 -2.57 14.41 -2.54
CA CYS A 122 -1.19 14.67 -2.97
C CYS A 122 -0.21 13.76 -2.23
N LEU A 123 -0.40 13.55 -0.92
CA LEU A 123 0.41 12.62 -0.12
C LEU A 123 0.30 11.20 -0.68
N PHE A 124 -0.92 10.72 -0.94
CA PHE A 124 -1.18 9.40 -1.52
C PHE A 124 -0.59 9.24 -2.93
N PHE A 125 -0.67 10.29 -3.76
CA PHE A 125 -0.01 10.33 -5.06
C PHE A 125 1.50 10.16 -4.91
N CYS A 126 2.15 10.97 -4.06
CA CYS A 126 3.60 10.96 -3.89
C CYS A 126 4.08 9.61 -3.35
N ILE A 127 3.42 9.05 -2.34
CA ILE A 127 3.74 7.74 -1.79
C ILE A 127 3.60 6.66 -2.86
N SER A 128 2.48 6.66 -3.61
CA SER A 128 2.25 5.68 -4.68
C SER A 128 3.27 5.80 -5.81
N PHE A 129 3.64 7.03 -6.16
CA PHE A 129 4.64 7.32 -7.18
C PHE A 129 6.00 6.78 -6.75
N LEU A 130 6.46 7.13 -5.55
CA LEU A 130 7.77 6.71 -5.06
C LEU A 130 7.83 5.18 -4.94
N ASP A 131 6.83 4.58 -4.30
CA ASP A 131 6.77 3.14 -4.10
C ASP A 131 6.80 2.37 -5.43
N TYR A 132 5.97 2.71 -6.40
CA TYR A 132 5.98 1.95 -7.67
C TYR A 132 7.19 2.28 -8.55
N GLY A 133 7.77 3.47 -8.39
CA GLY A 133 8.97 3.85 -9.12
C GLY A 133 10.18 3.04 -8.70
N MET A 134 10.37 2.87 -7.38
CA MET A 134 11.44 1.99 -6.89
C MET A 134 11.12 0.50 -7.03
N PHE A 135 9.83 0.12 -7.09
CA PHE A 135 9.46 -1.26 -7.41
C PHE A 135 9.98 -1.66 -8.79
N GLU A 136 9.99 -0.75 -9.75
CA GLU A 136 10.58 -0.93 -11.09
C GLU A 136 12.12 -0.81 -11.10
N VAL A 137 12.68 0.15 -10.37
CA VAL A 137 14.15 0.35 -10.34
C VAL A 137 14.88 -0.81 -9.69
N TYR A 138 14.30 -1.45 -8.67
CA TYR A 138 14.96 -2.52 -7.93
C TYR A 138 15.39 -3.72 -8.81
N PRO A 139 14.50 -4.34 -9.61
CA PRO A 139 14.90 -5.41 -10.54
C PRO A 139 15.94 -4.96 -11.57
N LEU A 140 15.79 -3.76 -12.14
CA LEU A 140 16.74 -3.21 -13.11
C LEU A 140 18.14 -3.06 -12.51
N TRP A 141 18.21 -2.57 -11.27
CA TRP A 141 19.46 -2.43 -10.53
C TRP A 141 20.07 -3.78 -10.14
N ALA A 142 19.26 -4.72 -9.64
CA ALA A 142 19.76 -6.03 -9.22
C ALA A 142 20.35 -6.82 -10.40
N ILE A 143 19.76 -6.72 -11.60
CA ILE A 143 20.24 -7.40 -12.82
C ILE A 143 21.43 -6.66 -13.45
N SER A 144 21.59 -5.35 -13.19
CA SER A 144 22.70 -4.58 -13.77
C SER A 144 24.06 -5.14 -13.35
N ALA A 145 25.05 -5.02 -14.26
CA ALA A 145 26.39 -5.55 -14.02
C ALA A 145 27.06 -4.91 -12.80
N VAL A 146 27.93 -5.69 -12.13
CA VAL A 146 28.73 -5.22 -10.98
C VAL A 146 29.59 -4.00 -11.36
N ALA A 147 30.11 -3.95 -12.60
CA ALA A 147 30.87 -2.82 -13.11
C ALA A 147 30.08 -1.50 -13.05
N THR A 148 28.77 -1.56 -13.33
CA THR A 148 27.85 -0.42 -13.23
C THR A 148 27.27 -0.22 -11.84
N GLY A 149 27.65 -1.03 -10.84
CA GLY A 149 27.19 -0.91 -9.45
C GLY A 149 25.87 -1.64 -9.15
N GLY A 150 25.47 -2.56 -10.03
CA GLY A 150 24.42 -3.53 -9.75
C GLY A 150 24.97 -4.80 -9.12
N LEU A 151 24.16 -5.86 -9.10
CA LEU A 151 24.48 -7.13 -8.42
C LEU A 151 24.73 -8.30 -9.38
N ASP A 152 24.51 -8.10 -10.68
CA ASP A 152 24.56 -9.14 -11.72
C ASP A 152 23.70 -10.37 -11.38
N TRP A 153 22.55 -10.13 -10.75
CA TRP A 153 21.64 -11.19 -10.34
C TRP A 153 20.81 -11.73 -11.50
N GLY A 154 20.57 -13.04 -11.46
CA GLY A 154 19.60 -13.67 -12.35
C GLY A 154 18.16 -13.32 -11.97
N THR A 155 17.24 -13.46 -12.93
CA THR A 155 15.79 -13.22 -12.71
C THR A 155 15.21 -14.08 -11.59
N ALA A 156 15.72 -15.30 -11.39
CA ALA A 156 15.32 -16.18 -10.29
C ALA A 156 15.70 -15.62 -8.92
N GLN A 157 16.88 -15.00 -8.79
CA GLN A 157 17.35 -14.40 -7.54
C GLN A 157 16.53 -13.16 -7.18
N VAL A 158 16.22 -12.33 -8.18
CA VAL A 158 15.30 -11.19 -8.02
C VAL A 158 13.89 -11.67 -7.67
N GLY A 159 13.42 -12.76 -8.28
CA GLY A 159 12.14 -13.38 -7.93
C GLY A 159 12.09 -13.86 -6.48
N LEU A 160 13.19 -14.46 -6.00
CA LEU A 160 13.32 -14.92 -4.60
C LEU A 160 13.21 -13.75 -3.60
N THR A 161 13.91 -12.65 -3.84
CA THR A 161 13.84 -11.48 -2.94
C THR A 161 12.49 -10.79 -2.98
N GLN A 162 11.82 -10.77 -4.14
CA GLN A 162 10.44 -10.31 -4.27
C GLN A 162 9.45 -11.22 -3.51
N MET A 163 9.65 -12.53 -3.54
CA MET A 163 8.85 -13.47 -2.74
C MET A 163 9.02 -13.21 -1.24
N LEU A 164 10.26 -13.01 -0.77
CA LEU A 164 10.55 -12.66 0.63
C LEU A 164 9.93 -11.31 1.03
N SER A 165 9.83 -10.37 0.09
CA SER A 165 9.20 -9.06 0.31
C SER A 165 7.74 -9.19 0.75
N GLY A 166 6.99 -10.16 0.24
CA GLY A 166 5.63 -10.42 0.72
C GLY A 166 5.58 -10.77 2.21
N GLY A 167 6.53 -11.57 2.69
CA GLY A 167 6.70 -11.86 4.12
C GLY A 167 7.06 -10.62 4.94
N PHE A 168 7.97 -9.78 4.42
CA PHE A 168 8.33 -8.52 5.08
C PHE A 168 7.13 -7.58 5.22
N LEU A 169 6.29 -7.48 4.18
CA LEU A 169 5.07 -6.69 4.23
C LEU A 169 4.09 -7.20 5.29
N LEU A 170 3.96 -8.53 5.45
CA LEU A 170 3.13 -9.14 6.49
C LEU A 170 3.65 -8.82 7.89
N VAL A 171 4.96 -8.98 8.13
CA VAL A 171 5.60 -8.60 9.41
C VAL A 171 5.38 -7.12 9.69
N GLY A 172 5.55 -6.29 8.67
CA GLY A 172 5.30 -4.85 8.73
C GLY A 172 3.89 -4.48 9.17
N ASN A 173 2.88 -5.04 8.51
CA ASN A 173 1.48 -4.69 8.77
C ASN A 173 0.86 -5.41 9.97
N LEU A 174 1.29 -6.62 10.31
CA LEU A 174 0.67 -7.41 11.39
C LEU A 174 1.38 -7.29 12.74
N VAL A 175 2.71 -7.06 12.73
CA VAL A 175 3.49 -6.99 13.96
C VAL A 175 3.89 -5.55 14.24
N ILE A 176 4.61 -4.93 13.29
CA ILE A 176 5.19 -3.60 13.50
C ILE A 176 4.09 -2.56 13.63
N MET A 177 3.14 -2.52 12.68
CA MET A 177 2.12 -1.47 12.63
C MET A 177 1.22 -1.43 13.89
N PRO A 178 0.61 -2.54 14.37
CA PRO A 178 -0.18 -2.50 15.60
C PRO A 178 0.66 -2.17 16.84
N TRP A 179 1.92 -2.61 16.89
CA TRP A 179 2.83 -2.29 18.00
C TRP A 179 3.16 -0.79 18.05
N LEU A 180 3.44 -0.20 16.89
CA LEU A 180 3.77 1.23 16.75
C LEU A 180 2.53 2.11 17.00
N GLN A 181 1.35 1.68 16.55
CA GLN A 181 0.07 2.38 16.78
C GLN A 181 -0.31 2.49 18.26
N ARG A 182 0.07 1.51 19.10
CA ARG A 182 -0.17 1.59 20.56
C ARG A 182 0.69 2.64 21.26
N ARG A 183 1.76 3.11 20.62
CA ARG A 183 2.77 3.99 21.23
C ARG A 183 2.79 5.40 20.69
N GLN A 184 2.29 5.62 19.48
CA GLN A 184 2.43 6.89 18.77
C GLN A 184 1.13 7.32 18.09
N SER A 185 0.93 8.64 17.94
CA SER A 185 -0.18 9.15 17.13
C SER A 185 -0.01 8.73 15.66
N PRO A 186 -1.10 8.56 14.88
CA PRO A 186 -0.99 8.09 13.50
C PRO A 186 -0.12 9.00 12.61
N ARG A 187 -0.08 10.31 12.90
CA ARG A 187 0.81 11.27 12.22
C ARG A 187 2.27 11.04 12.56
N ALA A 188 2.60 10.96 13.85
CA ALA A 188 3.98 10.71 14.29
C ALA A 188 4.49 9.37 13.75
N LEU A 189 3.61 8.35 13.77
CA LEU A 189 3.87 7.05 13.21
C LEU A 189 4.19 7.10 11.70
N GLN A 190 3.41 7.85 10.92
CA GLN A 190 3.68 8.00 9.50
C GLN A 190 5.00 8.72 9.24
N ARG A 191 5.33 9.77 10.01
CA ARG A 191 6.63 10.46 9.91
C ARG A 191 7.79 9.52 10.25
N PHE A 192 7.65 8.73 11.30
CA PHE A 192 8.62 7.71 11.65
C PHE A 192 8.81 6.71 10.50
N GLY A 193 7.72 6.19 9.93
CA GLY A 193 7.79 5.29 8.77
C GLY A 193 8.49 5.92 7.56
N ILE A 194 8.27 7.20 7.30
CA ILE A 194 8.93 7.92 6.20
C ILE A 194 10.44 8.08 6.48
N VAL A 195 10.82 8.60 7.65
CA VAL A 195 12.21 8.94 7.97
C VAL A 195 13.05 7.71 8.31
N ALA A 196 12.54 6.81 9.14
CA ALA A 196 13.29 5.67 9.66
C ALA A 196 13.28 4.46 8.71
N MET A 197 12.31 4.37 7.79
CA MET A 197 12.16 3.20 6.92
C MET A 197 12.19 3.55 5.43
N CYS A 198 11.36 4.51 4.98
CA CYS A 198 11.24 4.80 3.55
C CYS A 198 12.48 5.49 2.97
N ALA A 199 12.91 6.61 3.53
CA ALA A 199 14.10 7.31 3.07
C ALA A 199 15.36 6.40 3.01
N PRO A 200 15.73 5.68 4.08
CA PRO A 200 16.87 4.76 4.02
C PRO A 200 16.62 3.56 3.10
N GLY A 201 15.42 2.97 3.12
CA GLY A 201 15.07 1.84 2.25
C GLY A 201 15.17 2.14 0.76
N PHE A 202 15.10 3.41 0.35
CA PHE A 202 15.20 3.84 -1.05
C PHE A 202 16.59 4.35 -1.42
N SER A 203 17.40 4.77 -0.44
CA SER A 203 18.69 5.42 -0.67
C SER A 203 19.87 4.47 -0.48
N LEU A 204 19.74 3.43 0.37
CA LEU A 204 20.85 2.60 0.81
C LEU A 204 21.21 1.44 -0.15
N PHE A 205 20.44 1.19 -1.22
CA PHE A 205 20.71 0.09 -2.15
C PHE A 205 22.13 0.14 -2.78
N PRO A 206 22.64 1.29 -3.26
CA PRO A 206 24.00 1.33 -3.79
C PRO A 206 25.08 1.04 -2.74
N LEU A 207 24.87 1.45 -1.49
CA LEU A 207 25.78 1.09 -0.39
C LEU A 207 25.76 -0.41 -0.12
N ALA A 208 24.57 -1.03 -0.21
CA ALA A 208 24.47 -2.49 -0.15
C ALA A 208 25.28 -3.14 -1.29
N ALA A 209 25.23 -2.64 -2.53
CA ALA A 209 26.03 -3.18 -3.64
C ALA A 209 27.55 -3.07 -3.42
N LEU A 210 28.05 -2.00 -2.78
CA LEU A 210 29.48 -1.88 -2.45
C LEU A 210 29.94 -3.03 -1.53
N CYS A 211 29.09 -3.46 -0.60
CA CYS A 211 29.35 -4.62 0.25
C CYS A 211 29.27 -5.97 -0.50
N CYS A 212 28.70 -5.98 -1.71
CA CYS A 212 28.41 -7.20 -2.49
C CYS A 212 29.50 -7.55 -3.52
N ALA A 213 30.44 -6.64 -3.83
CA ALA A 213 31.39 -6.77 -4.94
C ALA A 213 32.35 -7.99 -4.85
N ALA A 214 32.27 -8.81 -3.79
CA ALA A 214 33.17 -9.93 -3.50
C ALA A 214 32.48 -11.31 -3.25
N THR A 215 31.21 -11.50 -3.62
CA THR A 215 30.41 -12.76 -3.51
C THR A 215 29.95 -13.24 -2.10
N VAL A 216 28.89 -14.07 -2.12
CA VAL A 216 28.06 -14.66 -1.02
C VAL A 216 27.26 -13.68 -0.15
N TRP A 217 27.83 -12.55 0.26
CA TRP A 217 27.17 -11.63 1.20
C TRP A 217 26.09 -10.73 0.61
N ALA A 218 25.79 -10.88 -0.70
CA ALA A 218 24.89 -9.97 -1.39
C ALA A 218 23.46 -9.96 -0.81
N TYR A 219 22.94 -11.13 -0.45
CA TYR A 219 21.64 -11.21 0.22
C TYR A 219 21.66 -10.57 1.61
N ALA A 220 22.74 -10.77 2.38
CA ALA A 220 22.86 -10.22 3.72
C ALA A 220 22.89 -8.67 3.73
N ALA A 221 23.46 -8.06 2.69
CA ALA A 221 23.48 -6.61 2.53
C ALA A 221 22.14 -6.06 1.98
N VAL A 222 21.49 -6.77 1.05
CA VAL A 222 20.27 -6.30 0.37
C VAL A 222 19.01 -6.53 1.19
N LEU A 223 18.88 -7.65 1.90
CA LEU A 223 17.64 -8.01 2.59
C LEU A 223 17.23 -7.00 3.69
N PRO A 224 18.14 -6.44 4.51
CA PRO A 224 17.76 -5.39 5.46
C PRO A 224 17.26 -4.11 4.77
N VAL A 225 17.91 -3.69 3.68
CA VAL A 225 17.47 -2.52 2.90
C VAL A 225 16.10 -2.81 2.27
N LEU A 226 15.91 -4.01 1.75
CA LEU A 226 14.65 -4.46 1.17
C LEU A 226 13.53 -4.55 2.22
N PHE A 227 13.85 -4.98 3.44
CA PHE A 227 12.91 -4.99 4.56
C PHE A 227 12.39 -3.58 4.88
N LEU A 228 13.31 -2.60 4.98
CA LEU A 228 12.95 -1.19 5.17
C LEU A 228 12.11 -0.67 4.00
N ARG A 229 12.55 -0.99 2.77
CA ARG A 229 11.92 -0.59 1.51
C ARG A 229 10.49 -1.08 1.37
N ILE A 230 10.18 -2.28 1.84
CA ILE A 230 8.85 -2.88 1.69
C ILE A 230 7.96 -2.53 2.88
N THR A 231 8.49 -2.63 4.09
CA THR A 231 7.73 -2.38 5.32
C THR A 231 7.35 -0.91 5.46
N GLY A 232 8.27 0.01 5.18
CA GLY A 232 8.04 1.46 5.34
C GLY A 232 6.83 1.95 4.53
N PRO A 233 6.86 1.83 3.19
CA PRO A 233 5.73 2.18 2.34
C PRO A 233 4.48 1.40 2.67
N GLY A 234 4.57 0.13 3.07
CA GLY A 234 3.42 -0.63 3.55
C GLY A 234 2.69 0.07 4.70
N VAL A 235 3.41 0.49 5.74
CA VAL A 235 2.86 1.24 6.88
C VAL A 235 2.33 2.60 6.45
N VAL A 236 3.13 3.37 5.71
CA VAL A 236 2.78 4.74 5.29
C VAL A 236 1.56 4.76 4.36
N PHE A 237 1.44 3.77 3.48
CA PHE A 237 0.32 3.61 2.56
C PHE A 237 -0.97 3.23 3.28
N THR A 238 -0.90 2.29 4.24
CA THR A 238 -2.05 1.90 5.08
C THR A 238 -2.58 3.08 5.89
N LEU A 239 -1.70 3.87 6.50
CA LEU A 239 -2.09 5.06 7.27
C LEU A 239 -2.71 6.15 6.38
N THR A 240 -2.08 6.46 5.25
CA THR A 240 -2.61 7.47 4.32
C THR A 240 -4.00 7.10 3.84
N PHE A 241 -4.23 5.82 3.56
CA PHE A 241 -5.55 5.35 3.17
C PHE A 241 -6.59 5.55 4.27
N ALA A 242 -6.24 5.23 5.53
CA ALA A 242 -7.12 5.52 6.68
C ALA A 242 -7.41 7.02 6.80
N PHE A 243 -6.45 7.90 6.49
CA PHE A 243 -6.67 9.35 6.55
C PHE A 243 -7.68 9.81 5.49
N ILE A 244 -7.66 9.23 4.27
CA ILE A 244 -8.66 9.53 3.23
C ILE A 244 -10.07 9.20 3.73
N ASN A 245 -10.25 8.04 4.37
CA ASN A 245 -11.54 7.62 4.89
C ASN A 245 -12.00 8.47 6.08
N ASN A 246 -11.09 8.80 7.00
CA ASN A 246 -11.40 9.57 8.21
C ASN A 246 -11.77 11.03 7.91
N MET A 247 -11.24 11.61 6.82
CA MET A 247 -11.58 12.97 6.40
C MET A 247 -13.03 13.12 5.92
N VAL A 248 -13.73 12.02 5.60
CA VAL A 248 -15.09 12.08 5.08
C VAL A 248 -16.09 11.75 6.18
N HIS A 249 -16.70 12.81 6.73
CA HIS A 249 -17.69 12.70 7.79
C HIS A 249 -19.03 12.11 7.33
N ASP A 250 -19.41 12.31 6.06
CA ASP A 250 -20.63 11.75 5.48
C ASP A 250 -20.34 10.33 4.92
N PRO A 251 -20.90 9.25 5.51
CA PRO A 251 -20.70 7.90 5.01
C PRO A 251 -21.11 7.72 3.54
N ARG A 252 -22.06 8.50 3.03
CA ARG A 252 -22.55 8.40 1.64
C ARG A 252 -21.52 8.88 0.63
N LEU A 253 -20.63 9.79 1.03
CA LEU A 253 -19.58 10.35 0.17
C LEU A 253 -18.26 9.59 0.31
N ARG A 254 -18.09 8.79 1.36
CA ARG A 254 -16.84 8.10 1.69
C ARG A 254 -16.37 7.22 0.53
N GLY A 255 -17.22 6.30 0.06
CA GLY A 255 -16.87 5.43 -1.07
C GLY A 255 -16.47 6.20 -2.33
N GLY A 256 -17.15 7.31 -2.61
CA GLY A 256 -16.83 8.18 -3.74
C GLY A 256 -15.48 8.88 -3.61
N VAL A 257 -15.20 9.51 -2.47
CA VAL A 257 -13.93 10.21 -2.21
C VAL A 257 -12.77 9.23 -2.17
N THR A 258 -12.94 8.07 -1.53
CA THR A 258 -11.95 6.99 -1.52
C THR A 258 -11.70 6.44 -2.92
N GLY A 259 -12.74 6.36 -3.75
CA GLY A 259 -12.63 6.05 -5.17
C GLY A 259 -11.77 7.07 -5.94
N VAL A 260 -11.98 8.37 -5.71
CA VAL A 260 -11.13 9.43 -6.28
C VAL A 260 -9.68 9.30 -5.80
N GLY A 261 -9.46 9.05 -4.50
CA GLY A 261 -8.12 8.78 -3.96
C GLY A 261 -7.43 7.60 -4.64
N GLN A 262 -8.15 6.49 -4.83
CA GLN A 262 -7.60 5.32 -5.51
C GLN A 262 -7.23 5.62 -6.96
N GLN A 263 -8.03 6.41 -7.68
CA GLN A 263 -7.72 6.84 -9.04
C GLN A 263 -6.43 7.68 -9.11
N VAL A 264 -6.28 8.65 -8.20
CA VAL A 264 -5.05 9.46 -8.08
C VAL A 264 -3.83 8.57 -7.82
N GLY A 265 -3.95 7.60 -6.92
CA GLY A 265 -2.88 6.62 -6.69
C GLY A 265 -2.60 5.76 -7.93
N CYS A 266 -3.61 5.32 -8.67
CA CYS A 266 -3.41 4.55 -9.90
C CYS A 266 -2.70 5.36 -10.99
N LEU A 267 -3.02 6.64 -11.13
CA LEU A 267 -2.33 7.54 -12.06
C LEU A 267 -0.83 7.63 -11.72
N ALA A 268 -0.51 7.81 -10.43
CA ALA A 268 0.87 7.80 -9.96
C ALA A 268 1.62 6.52 -10.35
N ARG A 269 0.99 5.35 -10.13
CA ARG A 269 1.56 4.03 -10.47
C ARG A 269 1.72 3.80 -11.97
N CYS A 270 0.88 4.41 -12.80
CA CYS A 270 0.98 4.31 -14.24
C CYS A 270 2.19 5.10 -14.77
N ILE A 271 2.40 6.32 -14.26
CA ILE A 271 3.47 7.21 -14.73
C ILE A 271 4.83 6.80 -14.16
N SER A 272 4.86 6.33 -12.91
CA SER A 272 6.09 6.16 -12.14
C SER A 272 7.13 5.21 -12.77
N PRO A 273 6.80 3.97 -13.19
CA PRO A 273 7.77 3.04 -13.76
C PRO A 273 8.49 3.59 -14.99
N THR A 274 7.77 4.32 -15.85
CA THR A 274 8.35 4.90 -17.07
C THR A 274 9.37 5.99 -16.74
N LEU A 275 9.08 6.84 -15.75
CA LEU A 275 9.99 7.91 -15.34
C LEU A 275 11.18 7.37 -14.54
N SER A 276 10.95 6.41 -13.64
CA SER A 276 11.99 5.83 -12.82
C SER A 276 12.98 4.99 -13.64
N ALA A 277 12.50 4.21 -14.61
CA ALA A 277 13.36 3.46 -15.53
C ALA A 277 14.22 4.38 -16.40
N LYS A 278 13.66 5.50 -16.90
CA LYS A 278 14.42 6.50 -17.65
C LYS A 278 15.48 7.19 -16.80
N LEU A 279 15.14 7.56 -15.56
CA LEU A 279 16.08 8.16 -14.62
C LEU A 279 17.24 7.19 -14.30
N PHE A 280 16.92 5.92 -14.08
CA PHE A 280 17.91 4.87 -13.83
C PHE A 280 18.82 4.62 -15.03
N ALA A 281 18.25 4.50 -16.23
CA ALA A 281 19.01 4.34 -17.46
C ALA A 281 19.92 5.55 -17.76
N TRP A 282 19.45 6.76 -17.46
CA TRP A 282 20.28 7.97 -17.59
C TRP A 282 21.43 7.96 -16.59
N GLY A 283 21.18 7.64 -15.31
CA GLY A 283 22.21 7.58 -14.28
C GLY A 283 23.33 6.60 -14.62
N ASN A 284 22.98 5.43 -15.18
CA ASN A 284 23.97 4.43 -15.60
C ASN A 284 24.79 4.85 -16.83
N ARG A 285 24.31 5.80 -17.64
CA ARG A 285 25.03 6.33 -18.81
C ARG A 285 25.81 7.61 -18.50
N SER A 286 25.47 8.28 -17.40
CA SER A 286 26.09 9.53 -16.98
C SER A 286 27.55 9.30 -16.59
N SER A 287 28.45 10.13 -17.14
CA SER A 287 29.87 10.18 -16.74
C SER A 287 30.13 11.28 -15.70
N LEU A 288 29.07 11.89 -15.13
CA LEU A 288 29.18 12.94 -14.13
C LEU A 288 29.65 12.37 -12.79
N PRO A 289 30.30 13.18 -11.92
CA PRO A 289 30.68 12.74 -10.59
C PRO A 289 29.46 12.55 -9.68
N PHE A 290 29.67 11.82 -8.58
CA PHE A 290 28.69 11.67 -7.50
C PHE A 290 28.15 13.05 -7.06
N PRO A 291 26.83 13.22 -6.87
CA PRO A 291 25.76 12.21 -6.87
C PRO A 291 25.01 12.06 -8.22
N LEU A 292 25.48 12.67 -9.30
CA LEU A 292 24.80 12.69 -10.61
C LEU A 292 25.17 11.51 -11.53
N ASP A 293 25.73 10.45 -10.94
CA ASP A 293 26.13 9.21 -11.60
C ASP A 293 25.02 8.14 -11.44
N ARG A 294 25.41 6.86 -11.47
CA ARG A 294 24.54 5.71 -11.17
C ARG A 294 23.76 5.82 -9.85
N HIS A 295 24.23 6.63 -8.89
CA HIS A 295 23.56 6.81 -7.60
C HIS A 295 22.37 7.77 -7.68
N LEU A 296 22.25 8.57 -8.75
CA LEU A 296 21.25 9.63 -8.87
C LEU A 296 19.84 9.14 -8.55
N THR A 297 19.45 7.98 -9.10
CA THR A 297 18.09 7.46 -8.92
C THR A 297 17.79 7.22 -7.45
N PHE A 298 18.72 6.62 -6.69
CA PHE A 298 18.54 6.33 -5.28
C PHE A 298 18.54 7.59 -4.43
N VAL A 299 19.40 8.56 -4.75
CA VAL A 299 19.44 9.86 -4.07
C VAL A 299 18.17 10.66 -4.31
N VAL A 300 17.70 10.74 -5.56
CA VAL A 300 16.47 11.45 -5.93
C VAL A 300 15.27 10.84 -5.23
N PHE A 301 15.11 9.52 -5.26
CA PHE A 301 14.00 8.86 -4.57
C PHE A 301 14.09 8.98 -3.05
N GLY A 302 15.30 8.94 -2.48
CA GLY A 302 15.55 9.19 -1.07
C GLY A 302 15.12 10.58 -0.62
N LEU A 303 15.55 11.62 -1.35
CA LEU A 303 15.20 13.01 -1.08
C LEU A 303 13.74 13.32 -1.40
N ALA A 304 13.14 12.65 -2.38
CA ALA A 304 11.75 12.86 -2.74
C ALA A 304 10.77 12.48 -1.61
N TRP A 305 11.20 11.66 -0.64
CA TRP A 305 10.42 11.39 0.59
C TRP A 305 10.27 12.61 1.52
N LEU A 306 11.08 13.66 1.35
CA LEU A 306 10.90 14.93 2.05
C LEU A 306 9.57 15.61 1.70
N LEU A 307 9.06 15.40 0.49
CA LEU A 307 7.78 15.96 0.06
C LEU A 307 6.58 15.30 0.80
N PRO A 308 6.41 13.96 0.81
CA PRO A 308 5.47 13.29 1.70
C PRO A 308 5.61 13.68 3.18
N LEU A 309 6.84 13.85 3.66
CA LEU A 309 7.09 14.27 5.04
C LEU A 309 6.54 15.66 5.30
N TRP A 310 6.82 16.62 4.41
CA TRP A 310 6.28 17.97 4.49
C TRP A 310 4.75 18.01 4.36
N LEU A 311 4.18 17.29 3.40
CA LEU A 311 2.71 17.18 3.25
C LEU A 311 2.05 16.64 4.51
N ASN A 312 2.68 15.68 5.20
CA ASN A 312 2.20 15.17 6.49
C ASN A 312 2.26 16.23 7.61
N THR A 313 3.19 17.19 7.55
CA THR A 313 3.21 18.31 8.52
C THR A 313 2.05 19.27 8.35
N CYS A 314 1.50 19.39 7.14
CA CYS A 314 0.33 20.22 6.85
C CYS A 314 -0.99 19.63 7.38
N LEU A 315 -1.04 18.32 7.68
CA LEU A 315 -2.21 17.69 8.29
C LEU A 315 -2.30 18.03 9.77
N THR A 316 -3.49 18.09 10.37
CA THR A 316 -3.67 18.24 11.82
C THR A 316 -4.08 16.93 12.48
N ASP A 317 -3.96 16.81 13.81
CA ASP A 317 -4.37 15.58 14.50
C ASP A 317 -5.88 15.34 14.40
N ALA A 318 -6.70 16.41 14.39
CA ALA A 318 -8.15 16.31 14.18
C ALA A 318 -8.52 15.69 12.82
N ASP A 319 -7.67 15.87 11.80
CA ASP A 319 -7.90 15.31 10.46
C ASP A 319 -7.60 13.81 10.36
N VAL A 320 -6.91 13.28 11.36
CA VAL A 320 -6.22 11.98 11.30
C VAL A 320 -6.65 11.04 12.43
N MET A 321 -7.15 11.59 13.55
CA MET A 321 -7.70 10.82 14.65
C MET A 321 -8.82 9.89 14.15
N GLN A 322 -8.75 8.63 14.56
CA GLN A 322 -9.87 7.72 14.41
C GLN A 322 -11.05 8.23 15.25
N ARG A 323 -12.25 8.08 14.69
CA ARG A 323 -13.59 8.42 15.20
C ARG A 323 -13.87 8.09 16.69
N ASN A 324 -13.03 7.28 17.32
CA ASN A 324 -13.24 6.78 18.67
C ASN A 324 -13.02 7.83 19.78
N ARG A 325 -12.28 8.93 19.56
CA ARG A 325 -12.07 9.89 20.65
C ARG A 325 -13.28 10.80 20.89
N ASP A 326 -14.02 11.15 19.84
CA ASP A 326 -15.19 12.02 19.96
C ASP A 326 -16.45 11.22 20.34
N ALA A 327 -16.58 9.96 19.89
CA ALA A 327 -17.70 9.10 20.27
C ALA A 327 -17.65 8.66 21.74
N LEU A 328 -16.45 8.40 22.29
CA LEU A 328 -16.27 8.08 23.71
C LEU A 328 -16.35 9.31 24.62
N ALA A 329 -16.12 10.53 24.10
CA ALA A 329 -16.32 11.77 24.85
C ALA A 329 -17.80 12.19 24.92
N THR A 330 -18.64 11.71 24.00
CA THR A 330 -20.10 11.89 24.03
C THR A 330 -20.85 10.81 24.83
N GLU A 331 -20.15 9.82 25.37
CA GLU A 331 -20.70 8.80 26.28
C GLU A 331 -20.22 9.02 27.73
N GLU A 332 -20.02 10.27 28.16
CA GLU A 332 -20.16 10.57 29.60
C GLU A 332 -21.68 10.52 29.92
N PRO A 333 -22.09 9.83 30.99
CA PRO A 333 -23.50 9.60 31.27
C PRO A 333 -24.17 10.91 31.73
N GLU A 334 -24.83 11.58 30.80
CA GLU A 334 -25.83 12.59 31.14
C GLU A 334 -27.06 11.85 31.70
N ASN A 335 -27.36 12.10 32.98
CA ASN A 335 -28.51 11.64 33.79
C ASN A 335 -28.49 10.23 34.39
N THR A 336 -27.89 10.10 35.58
CA THR A 336 -28.32 9.16 36.63
C THR A 336 -29.25 9.76 37.69
N ASP A 337 -29.72 11.01 37.54
CA ASP A 337 -30.55 11.67 38.57
C ASP A 337 -32.08 11.62 38.31
N ASN A 338 -32.52 11.07 37.16
CA ASN A 338 -33.96 11.08 36.80
C ASN A 338 -34.71 9.74 37.00
N GLU A 339 -34.03 8.66 37.40
CA GLU A 339 -34.70 7.37 37.66
C GLU A 339 -35.12 7.17 39.13
N GLU A 340 -34.52 7.86 40.10
CA GLU A 340 -34.92 7.73 41.52
C GLU A 340 -36.22 8.51 41.87
N GLN A 341 -36.60 9.53 41.10
CA GLN A 341 -37.84 10.30 41.38
C GLN A 341 -39.13 9.65 40.84
N ARG A 342 -39.06 8.60 40.01
CA ARG A 342 -40.25 7.89 39.50
C ARG A 342 -40.77 6.76 40.39
N CYS A 343 -40.06 6.41 41.46
CA CYS A 343 -40.47 5.33 42.38
C CYS A 343 -41.28 5.81 43.60
N LEU A 344 -41.60 7.10 43.75
CA LEU A 344 -42.25 7.65 44.94
C LEU A 344 -43.63 8.30 44.70
N LEU A 345 -44.46 7.73 43.82
CA LEU A 345 -45.88 8.07 43.78
C LEU A 345 -46.75 6.87 44.18
N PRO A 346 -47.50 6.94 45.30
CA PRO A 346 -48.39 5.88 45.73
C PRO A 346 -49.58 5.79 44.76
N LYS A 347 -49.90 4.55 44.34
CA LYS A 347 -51.13 4.26 43.60
C LYS A 347 -52.33 4.55 44.52
N ALA A 348 -53.18 5.49 44.11
CA ALA A 348 -54.55 5.64 44.57
C ALA A 348 -55.49 5.35 43.42
#